data_AF-A0A0C9YKT8-F1
#
_entry.id   AF-A0A0C9YKT8-F1
#
_cell.length_a   1.000
_cell.length_b   1.000
_cell.length_c   1.000
_cell.angle_alpha   90.00
_cell.angle_beta   90.00
_cell.angle_gamma   90.00
#
_symmetry.space_group_name_H-M   'P 1'
#
loop_
_entity.id
_entity.type
_entity.pdbx_description
1 polymer ?
#
loop_
_entity_poly.entity_id
_entity_poly.type
_entity_poly.pdbx_seq_one_letter_code
_entity_poly.pdbx_strand_id
1 'polypeptide(L)'
;MHIQPNNQGIIRCFKAHYRAKFIQRAIDLYESGTTPSLIYDIDQLEAMRLADEAWREVDTSTIRNCWCKAGILPDYQSNIPPIQPSLPISSLIHSTS
;
A
#
# COMPACT_ATOMS: atom_id res chain seq x y z
N MET A 1 12.91 19.07 -7.18
CA MET A 1 12.18 18.14 -8.06
C MET A 1 10.92 17.74 -7.32
N HIS A 2 9.74 18.18 -7.76
CA HIS A 2 8.48 17.85 -7.09
C HIS A 2 7.98 16.50 -7.65
N ILE A 3 8.00 15.45 -6.82
CA ILE A 3 7.64 14.11 -7.25
C ILE A 3 6.16 13.88 -6.93
N GLN A 4 5.37 13.58 -7.95
CA GLN A 4 3.92 13.44 -7.84
C GLN A 4 3.54 12.26 -6.92
N PRO A 5 2.69 12.45 -5.90
CA PRO A 5 2.40 11.45 -4.85
C PRO A 5 1.73 10.18 -5.37
N ASN A 6 0.93 10.26 -6.43
CA ASN A 6 0.29 9.05 -6.97
C ASN A 6 1.34 8.08 -7.55
N ASN A 7 2.43 8.63 -8.09
CA ASN A 7 3.59 7.88 -8.57
C ASN A 7 4.51 7.40 -7.43
N GLN A 8 4.28 7.79 -6.17
CA GLN A 8 5.07 7.36 -5.01
C GLN A 8 4.58 6.06 -4.35
N GLY A 9 3.61 5.39 -4.96
CA GLY A 9 3.15 4.07 -4.51
C GLY A 9 1.64 3.87 -4.59
N ILE A 10 0.85 4.95 -4.59
CA ILE A 10 -0.61 4.87 -4.63
C ILE A 10 -1.10 4.16 -5.90
N ILE A 11 -0.64 4.57 -7.09
CA ILE A 11 -1.03 3.91 -8.36
C ILE A 11 -0.57 2.46 -8.40
N ARG A 12 0.63 2.17 -7.88
CA ARG A 12 1.16 0.81 -7.84
C ARG A 12 0.32 -0.09 -6.94
N CYS A 13 -0.03 0.39 -5.75
CA CYS A 13 -0.88 -0.30 -4.79
C CYS A 13 -2.27 -0.55 -5.39
N PHE A 14 -2.92 0.50 -5.90
CA PHE A 14 -4.21 0.38 -6.60
C PHE A 14 -4.19 -0.67 -7.73
N LYS A 15 -3.19 -0.61 -8.63
CA LYS A 15 -3.06 -1.58 -9.73
C LYS A 15 -2.85 -3.02 -9.23
N ALA A 16 -2.18 -3.21 -8.10
CA ALA A 16 -2.00 -4.53 -7.51
C ALA A 16 -3.34 -5.10 -7.01
N HIS A 17 -4.11 -4.32 -6.26
CA HIS A 17 -5.45 -4.72 -5.79
C HIS A 17 -6.40 -4.98 -6.96
N TYR A 18 -6.42 -4.10 -7.96
CA TYR A 18 -7.25 -4.29 -9.15
C TYR A 18 -6.93 -5.60 -9.87
N ARG A 19 -5.64 -5.90 -10.09
CA ARG A 19 -5.21 -7.15 -10.74
C ARG A 19 -5.57 -8.38 -9.93
N ALA A 20 -5.40 -8.35 -8.61
CA ALA A 20 -5.77 -9.47 -7.75
C ALA A 20 -7.26 -9.78 -7.87
N LYS A 21 -8.12 -8.75 -7.82
CA LYS A 21 -9.57 -8.91 -7.99
C LYS A 21 -9.96 -9.40 -9.38
N PHE A 22 -9.33 -8.86 -10.41
CA PHE A 22 -9.58 -9.30 -11.79
C PHE A 22 -9.24 -10.79 -11.97
N ILE A 23 -8.11 -11.25 -11.40
CA ILE A 23 -7.74 -12.66 -11.43
C ILE A 23 -8.71 -13.51 -10.62
N GLN A 24 -9.16 -13.04 -9.44
CA GLN A 24 -10.17 -13.76 -8.67
C GLN A 24 -11.47 -13.92 -9.48
N ARG A 25 -11.98 -12.85 -10.11
CA ARG A 25 -13.13 -12.93 -11.02
C ARG A 25 -12.90 -13.95 -12.13
N ALA A 26 -11.71 -13.98 -12.73
CA ALA A 26 -11.39 -14.94 -13.79
C ALA A 26 -11.41 -16.39 -13.29
N ILE A 27 -10.93 -16.65 -12.08
CA ILE A 27 -11.01 -17.97 -11.42
C ILE A 27 -12.48 -18.35 -11.19
N ASP A 28 -13.27 -17.45 -10.62
CA ASP A 28 -14.69 -17.70 -10.33
C ASP A 28 -15.47 -18.03 -11.62
N LEU A 29 -15.19 -17.33 -12.72
CA LEU A 29 -15.79 -17.61 -14.03
C LEU A 29 -15.35 -18.96 -14.60
N TYR A 30 -14.08 -19.33 -14.43
CA TYR A 30 -13.58 -20.63 -14.85
C TYR A 30 -14.31 -21.76 -14.10
N GLU A 31 -14.42 -21.63 -12.78
CA GLU A 31 -15.12 -22.60 -11.93
C GLU A 31 -16.62 -22.68 -12.24
N SER A 32 -17.24 -21.58 -12.67
CA SER A 32 -18.64 -21.56 -13.11
C SER A 32 -18.87 -22.14 -14.51
N GLY A 33 -17.83 -22.65 -15.18
CA GLY A 33 -17.92 -23.25 -16.51
C GLY A 33 -18.01 -22.23 -17.66
N THR A 34 -17.61 -20.98 -17.42
CA THR A 34 -17.56 -19.96 -18.48
C THR A 34 -16.57 -20.35 -19.57
N THR A 35 -16.91 -20.09 -20.83
CA THR A 35 -16.03 -20.40 -21.97
C THR A 35 -14.68 -19.67 -21.83
N PRO A 36 -13.53 -20.34 -22.08
CA PRO A 36 -12.21 -19.72 -21.91
C PRO A 36 -11.99 -18.39 -22.64
N SER A 37 -12.65 -18.18 -23.77
CA SER A 37 -12.58 -16.93 -24.53
C SER A 37 -13.25 -15.73 -23.83
N LEU A 38 -14.18 -15.98 -22.89
CA LEU A 38 -14.94 -14.94 -22.18
C LEU A 38 -14.42 -14.67 -20.76
N ILE A 39 -13.53 -15.53 -20.23
CA ILE A 39 -13.04 -15.43 -18.84
C ILE A 39 -12.37 -14.06 -18.56
N TYR A 40 -11.66 -13.53 -19.54
CA TYR A 40 -10.94 -12.27 -19.43
C TYR A 40 -11.70 -11.09 -20.02
N ASP A 41 -12.88 -11.32 -20.59
CA ASP A 41 -13.75 -10.26 -21.05
C ASP A 41 -14.36 -9.56 -19.83
N ILE A 42 -14.30 -8.23 -19.86
CA ILE A 42 -14.82 -7.38 -18.80
C ILE A 42 -15.46 -6.15 -19.45
N ASP A 43 -16.70 -5.86 -19.06
CA ASP A 43 -17.36 -4.64 -19.49
C ASP A 43 -16.93 -3.44 -18.63
N GLN A 44 -17.31 -2.24 -19.05
CA GLN A 44 -16.94 -1.02 -18.35
C GLN A 44 -17.52 -0.94 -16.93
N LEU A 45 -18.73 -1.46 -16.71
CA LEU A 45 -19.40 -1.40 -15.41
C LEU A 45 -18.70 -2.32 -14.39
N GLU A 46 -18.36 -3.54 -14.79
CA GLU A 46 -17.58 -4.47 -13.99
C GLU A 46 -16.19 -3.91 -13.70
N ALA A 47 -15.50 -3.35 -14.71
CA ALA A 47 -14.19 -2.73 -14.52
C ALA A 47 -14.26 -1.57 -13.51
N MET A 48 -15.30 -0.74 -13.57
CA MET A 48 -15.50 0.35 -12.61
C MET A 48 -15.79 -0.15 -11.19
N ARG A 49 -16.54 -1.24 -11.04
CA ARG A 49 -16.78 -1.88 -9.73
C ARG A 49 -15.48 -2.45 -9.14
N LEU A 50 -14.70 -3.17 -9.94
CA LEU A 50 -13.39 -3.66 -9.50
C LEU A 50 -12.44 -2.53 -9.12
N ALA A 51 -12.49 -1.41 -9.85
CA ALA A 51 -11.72 -0.22 -9.52
C ALA A 51 -12.16 0.41 -8.19
N ASP A 52 -13.46 0.56 -7.95
CA ASP A 52 -13.97 1.07 -6.67
C ASP A 52 -13.51 0.19 -5.50
N GLU A 53 -13.69 -1.13 -5.62
CA GLU A 53 -13.24 -2.06 -4.59
C GLU A 53 -11.73 -2.02 -4.37
N ALA A 54 -10.94 -2.01 -5.45
CA ALA A 54 -9.48 -1.94 -5.37
C ALA A 54 -9.01 -0.63 -4.72
N TRP A 55 -9.71 0.48 -4.96
CA TRP A 55 -9.41 1.75 -4.33
C TRP A 55 -9.69 1.73 -2.83
N ARG A 56 -10.79 1.09 -2.41
CA ARG A 56 -11.14 0.93 -0.98
C ARG A 56 -10.13 0.09 -0.20
N GLU A 57 -9.36 -0.77 -0.87
CA GLU A 57 -8.26 -1.53 -0.27
C GLU A 57 -6.94 -0.75 -0.16
N VAL A 58 -6.81 0.40 -0.83
CA VAL A 58 -5.63 1.25 -0.67
C VAL A 58 -5.65 1.88 0.72
N ASP A 59 -4.78 1.38 1.59
CA ASP A 59 -4.75 1.82 2.98
C ASP A 59 -4.36 3.31 3.13
N THR A 60 -5.01 3.99 4.08
CA THR A 60 -4.76 5.41 4.36
C THR A 60 -3.33 5.69 4.79
N SER A 61 -2.64 4.73 5.43
CA SER A 61 -1.21 4.87 5.75
C SER A 61 -0.34 4.82 4.50
N THR A 62 -0.72 4.03 3.48
CA THR A 62 -0.02 4.02 2.18
C THR A 62 -0.12 5.38 1.52
N ILE A 63 -1.30 6.00 1.51
CA ILE A 63 -1.51 7.35 0.97
C ILE A 63 -0.66 8.37 1.74
N ARG A 64 -0.73 8.35 3.07
CA ARG A 64 0.05 9.25 3.94
C ARG A 64 1.56 9.12 3.67
N ASN A 65 2.07 7.89 3.67
CA ASN A 65 3.50 7.61 3.43
C ASN A 65 3.94 8.10 2.05
N CYS A 66 3.11 7.92 1.02
CA CYS A 66 3.38 8.45 -0.32
C CYS A 66 3.43 9.98 -0.35
N TRP A 67 2.53 10.64 0.38
CA TRP A 67 2.48 12.10 0.47
C TRP A 67 3.64 12.68 1.27
N CYS A 68 4.09 12.02 2.35
CA CYS A 68 5.33 12.37 3.04
C CYS A 68 6.55 12.24 2.11
N LYS A 69 6.67 11.11 1.39
CA LYS A 69 7.76 10.90 0.41
C LYS A 69 7.75 11.90 -0.75
N ALA A 70 6.57 12.41 -1.13
CA ALA A 70 6.43 13.46 -2.14
C ALA A 70 6.76 14.87 -1.61
N GLY A 71 6.97 15.01 -0.30
CA GLY A 71 7.19 16.31 0.36
C GLY A 71 5.92 17.17 0.48
N ILE A 72 4.74 16.57 0.36
CA ILE A 72 3.45 17.28 0.53
C ILE A 72 3.06 17.36 2.00
N LEU A 73 3.29 16.29 2.76
CA LEU A 73 3.07 16.24 4.20
C LEU A 73 4.40 16.35 4.95
N PRO A 74 4.44 16.97 6.13
CA PRO A 74 5.62 16.98 6.99
C PRO A 74 5.93 15.56 7.51
N ASP A 75 7.22 15.25 7.68
CA ASP A 75 7.65 13.99 8.27
C ASP A 75 7.32 13.96 9.77
N TYR A 76 6.27 13.23 10.15
CA TYR A 76 5.85 13.11 11.54
C TYR A 76 6.89 12.38 12.42
N GLN A 77 7.80 11.61 11.83
CA GLN A 77 8.89 10.94 12.55
C GLN A 77 9.90 11.91 13.19
N SER A 78 9.90 13.19 12.79
CA SER A 78 10.74 14.22 13.41
C SER A 78 10.30 14.65 14.82
N ASN A 79 9.08 14.29 15.25
CA ASN A 79 8.53 14.66 16.56
C ASN A 79 8.67 13.58 17.64
N ILE A 80 9.28 12.43 17.34
CA ILE A 80 9.69 11.48 18.38
C ILE A 80 11.08 11.94 18.84
N PRO A 81 11.24 12.52 20.05
CA PRO A 81 12.58 12.78 20.57
C PRO A 81 13.37 11.46 20.53
N PRO A 82 14.65 11.48 20.11
CA PRO A 82 15.45 10.27 20.04
C PRO A 82 15.30 9.51 21.35
N ILE A 83 14.95 8.22 21.27
CA ILE A 83 14.87 7.33 22.44
C ILE A 83 16.24 7.39 23.10
N GLN A 84 16.37 8.25 24.10
CA GLN A 84 17.56 8.31 24.93
C GLN A 84 17.50 7.05 25.79
N PRO A 85 18.52 6.19 25.76
CA PRO A 85 18.57 5.05 26.66
C PRO A 85 18.43 5.58 28.09
N SER A 86 17.49 5.01 28.86
CA SER A 86 17.20 5.42 30.23
C SER A 86 18.39 5.28 31.18
N LEU A 87 19.39 4.51 30.75
CA LEU A 87 20.64 4.29 31.46
C LEU A 87 21.81 4.56 30.49
N PRO A 88 22.78 5.42 30.86
CA PRO A 88 23.96 5.66 30.04
C PRO A 88 24.80 4.38 29.98
N ILE A 89 25.42 4.09 28.83
CA ILE A 89 26.28 2.90 28.64
C ILE A 89 27.38 2.80 29.71
N SER A 90 27.82 3.95 30.25
CA SER A 90 28.75 4.03 31.38
C SER A 90 28.28 3.31 32.65
N SER A 91 26.99 3.04 32.81
CA SER A 91 26.47 2.27 33.95
C SER A 91 26.72 0.76 33.82
N LEU A 92 27.02 0.24 32.63
CA LEU A 92 27.28 -1.18 32.38
C LEU A 92 28.73 -1.61 32.61
N ILE A 93 29.67 -0.66 32.63
CA ILE A 93 31.12 -0.91 32.76
C ILE A 93 31.58 -1.10 34.21
N HIS A 94 30.73 -0.85 35.21
CA HIS A 94 31.07 -0.98 36.63
C HIS A 94 30.60 -2.31 37.26
N SER A 95 29.97 -3.21 36.49
CA SER A 95 29.42 -4.47 37.00
C SER A 95 30.37 -5.68 36.89
N THR A 96 31.62 -5.47 36.47
CA THR A 96 32.64 -6.53 36.44
C THR A 96 33.71 -6.24 37.49
N SER A 97 33.53 -6.82 38.67
CA SER A 97 34.60 -7.06 39.67
C SER A 97 34.44 -8.47 40.20
#